data_AF-A0A914N7D6-F1
#
_entry.id   AF-A0A914N7D6-F1
#
_cell.length_a   1.000
_cell.length_b   1.000
_cell.length_c   1.000
_cell.angle_alpha   90.00
_cell.angle_beta   90.00
_cell.angle_gamma   90.00
#
_symmetry.space_group_name_H-M   'P 1'
#
loop_
_entity.id
_entity.type
_entity.pdbx_description
1 polymer ?
#
loop_
_entity_poly.entity_id
_entity_poly.type
_entity_poly.pdbx_seq_one_letter_code
_entity_poly.pdbx_strand_id
1 'polypeptide(L)'
;MVLFHLASTIFPQHEHSDMTIFKINFLEKVHSQGRVLGDRSVLYKYSNPNLIAILSSNPAESLLRINLIDSVSGILVYSGKYARANPPFHMVHCENWIVISYWNDKARRTEIGVIELFEGLQQVNSSAFNSLSASVNSPMVLAQTYIFPQGISAISTTQTMQGLTSRSILIALPSGGILEMSRRFLDARRPLEMLPEHREEMLIPYIPELPFATEDFINYNQTAMRVREIRSAPSGLESSSLIFVFGLDLFYTRVMPSGTFDILKDDFDYAFIFLVMVFLTVASYICKRISRHQSIQKAWE
;
A
#
# COMPACT_ATOMS: atom_id res chain seq x y z
N MET A 1 11.45 24.80 -31.58
CA MET A 1 11.59 23.99 -30.35
C MET A 1 12.37 22.74 -30.73
N VAL A 2 13.66 22.67 -30.38
CA VAL A 2 14.53 21.54 -30.73
C VAL A 2 14.31 20.45 -29.69
N LEU A 3 13.74 19.32 -30.09
CA LEU A 3 13.67 18.11 -29.26
C LEU A 3 15.05 17.47 -29.25
N PHE A 4 15.71 17.49 -28.10
CA PHE A 4 16.98 16.77 -27.91
C PHE A 4 16.68 15.32 -27.51
N HIS A 5 17.32 14.38 -28.20
CA HIS A 5 17.27 12.97 -27.83
C HIS A 5 18.25 12.72 -26.68
N LEU A 6 17.74 12.36 -25.49
CA LEU A 6 18.54 12.23 -24.28
C LEU A 6 19.02 10.79 -24.02
N ALA A 7 18.15 9.80 -24.20
CA ALA A 7 18.48 8.38 -23.99
C ALA A 7 17.54 7.47 -24.81
N SER A 8 18.04 6.29 -25.18
CA SER A 8 17.26 5.21 -25.79
C SER A 8 17.62 3.88 -25.17
N THR A 9 16.62 3.13 -24.72
CA THR A 9 16.75 1.72 -24.34
C THR A 9 16.04 0.86 -25.38
N ILE A 10 16.75 -0.12 -25.95
CA ILE A 10 16.24 -0.95 -27.04
C ILE A 10 15.97 -2.35 -26.49
N PHE A 11 14.72 -2.78 -26.56
CA PHE A 11 14.33 -4.16 -26.25
C PHE A 11 14.22 -4.95 -27.56
N PRO A 12 14.93 -6.09 -27.71
CA PRO A 12 14.83 -6.90 -28.91
C PRO A 12 13.43 -7.51 -29.03
N GLN A 13 12.77 -7.29 -30.17
CA GLN A 13 11.38 -7.72 -30.42
C GLN A 13 11.19 -9.24 -30.32
N HIS A 14 12.24 -10.03 -30.56
CA HIS A 14 12.19 -11.49 -30.42
C HIS A 14 12.04 -11.96 -28.97
N GLU A 15 12.45 -11.15 -27.98
CA GLU A 15 12.35 -11.48 -26.56
C GLU A 15 11.19 -10.77 -25.86
N HIS A 16 10.63 -9.72 -26.47
CA HIS A 16 9.63 -8.84 -25.87
C HIS A 16 8.53 -8.55 -26.91
N SER A 17 7.46 -9.34 -26.89
CA SER A 17 6.37 -9.21 -27.86
C SER A 17 5.37 -8.12 -27.45
N ASP A 18 4.79 -8.27 -26.25
CA ASP A 18 3.84 -7.33 -25.68
C ASP A 18 4.50 -6.56 -24.54
N MET A 19 4.47 -5.22 -24.62
CA MET A 19 5.01 -4.34 -23.59
C MET A 19 3.92 -3.42 -23.05
N THR A 20 3.78 -3.39 -21.73
CA THR A 20 2.90 -2.44 -21.02
C THR A 20 3.75 -1.59 -20.10
N ILE A 21 3.53 -0.28 -20.15
CA ILE A 21 4.28 0.71 -19.36
C ILE A 21 3.40 1.17 -18.22
N PHE A 22 3.95 1.15 -17.01
CA PHE A 22 3.30 1.67 -15.82
C PHE A 22 4.17 2.74 -15.19
N LYS A 23 3.53 3.83 -14.81
CA LYS A 23 4.16 4.97 -14.16
C LYS A 23 3.58 5.13 -12.77
N ILE A 24 4.42 5.56 -11.84
CA ILE A 24 3.94 6.00 -10.53
C ILE A 24 2.97 7.17 -10.70
N ASN A 25 1.98 7.26 -9.82
CA ASN A 25 1.09 8.40 -9.82
C ASN A 25 1.83 9.62 -9.25
N PHE A 26 2.02 10.66 -10.06
CA PHE A 26 2.72 11.89 -9.65
C PHE A 26 2.04 12.66 -8.52
N LEU A 27 0.73 12.47 -8.34
CA LEU A 27 -0.03 13.12 -7.28
C LEU A 27 0.07 12.38 -5.94
N GLU A 28 0.66 11.19 -5.95
CA GLU A 28 0.87 10.40 -4.75
C GLU A 28 1.88 11.09 -3.82
N LYS A 29 1.56 11.13 -2.53
CA LYS A 29 2.47 11.61 -1.49
C LYS A 29 2.93 10.46 -0.61
N VAL A 30 4.20 10.51 -0.23
CA VAL A 30 4.84 9.55 0.66
C VAL A 30 5.18 10.26 1.97
N HIS A 31 4.48 9.90 3.05
CA HIS A 31 4.72 10.51 4.35
C HIS A 31 6.00 9.98 5.01
N SER A 32 6.17 8.65 5.06
CA SER A 32 7.34 8.03 5.70
C SER A 32 8.40 7.60 4.68
N GLN A 33 9.57 8.21 4.78
CA GLN A 33 10.75 7.92 3.93
C GLN A 33 11.50 6.64 4.33
N GLY A 34 11.28 6.16 5.55
CA GLY A 34 11.88 4.93 6.05
C GLY A 34 10.89 4.07 6.81
N ARG A 35 11.30 2.85 7.10
CA ARG A 35 10.61 1.92 8.00
C ARG A 35 11.50 1.63 9.18
N VAL A 36 10.94 1.69 10.38
CA VAL A 36 11.66 1.36 11.61
C VAL A 36 11.75 -0.16 11.72
N LEU A 37 12.96 -0.66 11.96
CA LEU A 37 13.28 -2.06 12.18
C LEU A 37 13.20 -2.42 13.67
N GLY A 38 13.21 -3.71 13.99
CA GLY A 38 13.10 -4.20 15.38
C GLY A 38 14.23 -3.69 16.28
N ASP A 39 15.44 -3.64 15.72
CA ASP A 39 16.64 -3.09 16.36
C ASP A 39 16.65 -1.56 16.49
N ARG A 40 15.54 -0.88 16.15
CA ARG A 40 15.35 0.58 16.11
C ARG A 40 16.15 1.29 15.04
N SER A 41 16.83 0.56 14.15
CA SER A 41 17.41 1.15 12.96
C SER A 41 16.32 1.51 11.95
N VAL A 42 16.68 2.31 10.94
CA VAL A 42 15.74 2.76 9.91
C VAL A 42 16.17 2.21 8.57
N LEU A 43 15.29 1.44 7.93
CA LEU A 43 15.43 1.00 6.56
C LEU A 43 14.81 2.05 5.64
N TYR A 44 15.64 2.77 4.91
CA TYR A 44 15.20 3.83 4.01
C TYR A 44 14.61 3.25 2.72
N LYS A 45 13.44 3.76 2.33
CA LYS A 45 12.73 3.36 1.11
C LYS A 45 13.38 4.02 -0.10
N TYR A 46 13.58 3.25 -1.16
CA TYR A 46 14.01 3.82 -2.43
C TYR A 46 12.80 4.39 -3.18
N SER A 47 12.60 5.70 -3.08
CA SER A 47 11.45 6.39 -3.67
C SER A 47 11.89 7.27 -4.83
N ASN A 48 11.98 6.69 -6.02
CA ASN A 48 12.35 7.41 -7.24
C ASN A 48 11.08 7.88 -8.00
N PRO A 49 10.77 9.18 -8.06
CA PRO A 49 9.58 9.70 -8.75
C PRO A 49 9.64 9.54 -10.28
N ASN A 50 10.84 9.33 -10.82
CA ASN A 50 11.10 9.18 -12.25
C ASN A 50 11.15 7.70 -12.68
N LEU A 51 10.84 6.77 -11.78
CA LEU A 51 10.87 5.34 -12.04
C LEU A 51 9.68 4.91 -12.89
N ILE A 52 9.99 4.19 -13.97
CA ILE A 52 9.02 3.58 -14.86
C ILE A 52 9.18 2.07 -14.78
N ALA A 53 8.06 1.38 -14.62
CA ALA A 53 8.01 -0.06 -14.63
C ALA A 53 7.49 -0.53 -15.99
N ILE A 54 8.32 -1.27 -16.72
CA ILE A 54 7.97 -1.86 -18.01
C ILE A 54 7.75 -3.34 -17.80
N LEU A 55 6.53 -3.78 -18.09
CA LEU A 55 6.17 -5.19 -18.10
C LEU A 55 6.22 -5.70 -19.53
N SER A 56 6.94 -6.79 -19.76
CA SER A 56 7.09 -7.37 -21.10
C SER A 56 6.83 -8.87 -21.07
N SER A 57 6.10 -9.37 -22.05
CA SER A 57 5.76 -10.78 -22.16
C SER A 57 6.34 -11.41 -23.43
N ASN A 58 6.84 -12.63 -23.27
CA ASN A 58 7.18 -13.53 -24.37
C ASN A 58 6.25 -14.76 -24.33
N PRO A 59 5.21 -14.81 -25.17
CA PRO A 59 4.29 -15.92 -25.28
C PRO A 59 4.95 -17.24 -25.68
N ALA A 60 6.03 -17.21 -26.47
CA ALA A 60 6.69 -18.43 -26.94
C ALA A 60 7.35 -19.21 -25.79
N GLU A 61 7.89 -18.49 -24.80
CA GLU A 61 8.56 -19.07 -23.64
C GLU A 61 7.70 -19.00 -22.36
N SER A 62 6.48 -18.46 -22.46
CA SER A 62 5.64 -18.07 -21.32
C SER A 62 6.45 -17.35 -20.24
N LEU A 63 7.22 -16.34 -20.66
CA LEU A 63 8.12 -15.58 -19.80
C LEU A 63 7.61 -14.16 -19.63
N LEU A 64 7.41 -13.73 -18.38
CA LEU A 64 7.09 -12.36 -18.03
C LEU A 64 8.33 -11.70 -17.43
N ARG A 65 8.76 -10.56 -18.00
CA ARG A 65 9.88 -9.78 -17.47
C ARG A 65 9.41 -8.41 -17.03
N ILE A 66 9.85 -7.99 -15.85
CA ILE A 66 9.68 -6.62 -15.35
C ILE A 66 11.03 -5.91 -15.39
N ASN A 67 11.06 -4.73 -16.00
CA ASN A 67 12.23 -3.86 -16.03
C ASN A 67 11.85 -2.52 -15.38
N LEU A 68 12.57 -2.14 -14.34
CA LEU A 68 12.45 -0.85 -13.68
C LEU A 68 13.53 0.07 -14.21
N ILE A 69 13.12 1.17 -14.83
CA ILE A 69 14.03 2.07 -15.54
C ILE A 69 13.79 3.48 -15.02
N ASP A 70 14.87 4.19 -14.74
CA ASP A 70 14.78 5.62 -14.47
C ASP A 70 14.62 6.38 -15.80
N SER A 71 13.54 7.14 -15.92
CA SER A 71 13.22 7.89 -17.14
C SER A 71 14.14 9.07 -17.42
N VAL A 72 14.88 9.57 -16.43
CA VAL A 72 15.81 10.70 -16.58
C VAL A 72 17.20 10.21 -16.96
N SER A 73 17.74 9.23 -16.23
CA SER A 73 19.10 8.72 -16.48
C SER A 73 19.13 7.58 -17.51
N GLY A 74 18.01 6.93 -17.79
CA GLY A 74 17.92 5.77 -18.69
C GLY A 74 18.50 4.48 -18.11
N ILE A 75 18.88 4.48 -16.82
CA ILE A 75 19.50 3.34 -16.16
C ILE A 75 18.45 2.30 -15.78
N LEU A 76 18.78 1.04 -16.04
CA LEU A 76 18.02 -0.12 -15.55
C LEU A 76 18.31 -0.29 -14.05
N VAL A 77 17.34 0.03 -13.22
CA VAL A 77 17.41 -0.06 -11.75
C VAL A 77 17.26 -1.51 -11.29
N TYR A 78 16.32 -2.25 -11.90
CA TYR A 78 16.06 -3.65 -11.56
C TYR A 78 15.47 -4.38 -12.75
N SER A 79 15.79 -5.67 -12.89
CA SER A 79 15.15 -6.58 -13.84
C SER A 79 14.78 -7.89 -13.16
N GLY A 80 13.50 -8.24 -13.25
CA GLY A 80 12.94 -9.48 -12.70
C GLY A 80 12.35 -10.34 -13.81
N LYS A 81 12.39 -11.67 -13.64
CA LYS A 81 11.82 -12.64 -14.59
C LYS A 81 10.92 -13.63 -13.85
N TYR A 82 9.71 -13.82 -14.37
CA TYR A 82 8.74 -14.82 -13.93
C TYR A 82 8.56 -15.85 -15.05
N ALA A 83 9.03 -17.06 -14.81
CA ALA A 83 8.93 -18.17 -15.75
C ALA A 83 7.56 -18.83 -15.68
N ARG A 84 7.04 -19.28 -16.84
CA ARG A 84 5.72 -19.91 -16.98
C ARG A 84 4.59 -18.99 -16.53
N ALA A 85 4.73 -17.70 -16.81
CA ALA A 85 3.77 -16.65 -16.50
C ALA A 85 2.97 -16.30 -17.76
N ASN A 86 1.66 -16.51 -17.68
CA ASN A 86 0.68 -16.25 -18.73
C ASN A 86 -0.29 -15.14 -18.31
N PRO A 87 -0.96 -14.48 -19.27
CA PRO A 87 -1.98 -13.47 -18.98
C PRO A 87 -3.21 -14.05 -18.26
N PRO A 88 -4.04 -13.23 -17.59
CA PRO A 88 -3.98 -11.77 -17.56
C PRO A 88 -2.88 -11.22 -16.64
N PHE A 89 -2.24 -10.14 -17.07
CA PHE A 89 -1.23 -9.43 -16.29
C PHE A 89 -1.81 -8.17 -15.68
N HIS A 90 -1.63 -7.99 -14.38
CA HIS A 90 -2.00 -6.75 -13.70
C HIS A 90 -0.81 -6.26 -12.90
N MET A 91 -0.57 -4.95 -12.87
CA MET A 91 0.51 -4.39 -12.09
C MET A 91 0.10 -3.06 -11.46
N VAL A 92 0.54 -2.85 -10.24
CA VAL A 92 0.43 -1.56 -9.55
C VAL A 92 1.78 -1.19 -8.97
N HIS A 93 2.17 0.06 -9.22
CA HIS A 93 3.37 0.67 -8.65
C HIS A 93 2.92 1.78 -7.72
N CYS A 94 3.35 1.71 -6.46
CA CYS A 94 2.94 2.62 -5.42
C CYS A 94 4.10 2.79 -4.43
N GLU A 95 4.46 4.02 -4.08
CA GLU A 95 5.57 4.28 -3.17
C GLU A 95 6.90 3.67 -3.68
N ASN A 96 7.50 2.75 -2.91
CA ASN A 96 8.73 2.03 -3.19
C ASN A 96 8.47 0.56 -3.54
N TRP A 97 7.22 0.19 -3.82
CA TRP A 97 6.85 -1.19 -4.03
C TRP A 97 5.95 -1.40 -5.24
N ILE A 98 6.05 -2.60 -5.79
CA ILE A 98 5.38 -2.99 -7.01
C ILE A 98 4.72 -4.34 -6.76
N VAL A 99 3.45 -4.44 -7.13
CA VAL A 99 2.67 -5.66 -7.08
C VAL A 99 2.32 -6.06 -8.49
N ILE A 100 2.58 -7.32 -8.84
CA ILE A 100 2.34 -7.89 -10.16
C ILE A 100 1.50 -9.15 -9.96
N SER A 101 0.42 -9.30 -10.72
CA SER A 101 -0.34 -10.53 -10.81
C SER A 101 -0.16 -11.17 -12.18
N TYR A 102 -0.02 -12.49 -12.19
CA TYR A 102 0.05 -13.30 -13.40
C TYR A 102 -0.49 -14.71 -13.13
N TRP A 103 -0.83 -15.43 -14.21
CA TRP A 103 -1.20 -16.84 -14.14
C TRP A 103 0.04 -17.72 -14.28
N ASN A 104 0.32 -18.58 -13.30
CA ASN A 104 1.41 -19.54 -13.39
C ASN A 104 0.91 -20.84 -14.04
N ASP A 105 1.40 -21.13 -15.24
CA ASP A 105 0.98 -22.29 -16.03
C ASP A 105 1.42 -23.62 -15.42
N LYS A 106 2.63 -23.66 -14.83
CA LYS A 106 3.15 -24.87 -14.17
C LYS A 106 2.26 -25.31 -13.02
N ALA A 107 1.91 -24.34 -12.17
CA ALA A 107 1.19 -24.57 -10.93
C ALA A 107 -0.33 -24.45 -11.11
N ARG A 108 -0.79 -23.98 -12.27
CA ARG A 108 -2.20 -23.74 -12.62
C ARG A 108 -2.93 -22.90 -11.58
N ARG A 109 -2.32 -21.77 -11.21
CA ARG A 109 -2.85 -20.86 -10.19
C ARG A 109 -2.42 -19.42 -10.44
N THR A 110 -3.15 -18.47 -9.87
CA THR A 110 -2.78 -17.05 -9.88
C THR A 110 -1.69 -16.82 -8.83
N GLU A 111 -0.64 -16.12 -9.23
CA GLU A 111 0.42 -15.70 -8.32
C GLU A 111 0.53 -14.17 -8.31
N ILE A 112 0.88 -13.63 -7.14
CA ILE A 112 1.10 -12.20 -6.92
C ILE A 112 2.55 -12.01 -6.49
N GLY A 113 3.37 -11.45 -7.37
CA GLY A 113 4.73 -11.02 -7.06
C GLY A 113 4.72 -9.64 -6.39
N VAL A 114 5.43 -9.52 -5.27
CA VAL A 114 5.71 -8.26 -4.58
C VAL A 114 7.18 -7.96 -4.72
N ILE A 115 7.51 -6.74 -5.14
CA ILE A 115 8.87 -6.23 -5.20
C ILE A 115 8.91 -4.95 -4.37
N GLU A 116 9.89 -4.84 -3.48
CA GLU A 116 10.13 -3.65 -2.66
C GLU A 116 11.57 -3.16 -2.88
N LEU A 117 11.72 -1.84 -3.03
CA LEU A 117 13.02 -1.19 -3.23
C LEU A 117 13.42 -0.39 -1.99
N PHE A 118 14.66 -0.55 -1.55
CA PHE A 118 15.25 0.12 -0.39
C PHE A 118 16.61 0.72 -0.73
N GLU A 119 16.95 1.84 -0.10
CA GLU A 119 18.30 2.42 -0.17
C GLU A 119 19.27 1.67 0.77
N GLY A 120 18.74 1.12 1.87
CA GLY A 120 19.50 0.46 2.93
C GLY A 120 19.35 1.18 4.27
N LEU A 121 20.31 0.99 5.16
CA LEU A 121 20.31 1.58 6.51
C LEU A 121 20.81 3.03 6.55
N GLN A 122 21.48 3.46 5.50
CA GLN A 122 21.99 4.82 5.37
C GLN A 122 21.34 5.50 4.17
N GLN A 123 20.80 6.69 4.41
CA GLN A 123 20.21 7.51 3.37
C GLN A 123 21.33 8.21 2.57
N VAL A 124 21.24 8.16 1.23
CA VAL A 124 22.25 8.78 0.35
C VAL A 124 22.13 10.30 0.39
N ASN A 125 20.91 10.81 0.32
CA ASN A 125 20.62 12.23 0.45
C ASN A 125 19.23 12.42 1.09
N SER A 126 19.18 13.19 2.17
CA SER A 126 17.94 13.47 2.90
C SER A 126 17.11 14.62 2.31
N SER A 127 17.74 15.48 1.51
CA SER A 127 17.11 16.73 1.05
C SER A 127 16.34 16.58 -0.25
N ALA A 128 16.92 15.90 -1.23
CA ALA A 128 16.32 15.74 -2.55
C ALA A 128 16.82 14.45 -3.24
N PHE A 129 15.91 13.83 -3.98
CA PHE A 129 16.24 12.73 -4.87
C PHE A 129 16.85 13.26 -6.17
N ASN A 130 17.97 12.69 -6.61
CA ASN A 130 18.62 13.02 -7.87
C ASN A 130 18.90 11.76 -8.69
N SER A 131 18.16 11.61 -9.79
CA SER A 131 18.27 10.49 -10.74
C SER A 131 19.66 10.33 -11.37
N LEU A 132 20.45 11.41 -11.49
CA LEU A 132 21.77 11.36 -12.12
C LEU A 132 22.85 10.82 -11.17
N SER A 133 22.74 11.14 -9.87
CA SER A 133 23.61 10.58 -8.83
C SER A 133 23.14 9.21 -8.35
N ALA A 134 21.87 8.86 -8.58
CA ALA A 134 21.30 7.55 -8.25
C ALA A 134 22.00 6.39 -8.97
N SER A 135 22.74 6.66 -10.06
CA SER A 135 23.57 5.68 -10.77
C SER A 135 24.65 5.04 -9.90
N VAL A 136 25.10 5.73 -8.85
CA VAL A 136 26.20 5.29 -7.98
C VAL A 136 25.74 4.24 -6.96
N ASN A 137 24.47 4.28 -6.54
CA ASN A 137 23.92 3.42 -5.51
C ASN A 137 22.69 2.68 -6.03
N SER A 138 22.87 1.42 -6.43
CA SER A 138 21.75 0.55 -6.81
C SER A 138 20.92 0.19 -5.57
N PRO A 139 19.58 0.22 -5.65
CA PRO A 139 18.75 -0.10 -4.50
C PRO A 139 18.85 -1.57 -4.13
N MET A 140 18.71 -1.84 -2.83
CA MET A 140 18.43 -3.17 -2.31
C MET A 140 17.00 -3.56 -2.70
N VAL A 141 16.86 -4.64 -3.46
CA VAL A 141 15.57 -5.14 -3.92
C VAL A 141 15.20 -6.39 -3.16
N LEU A 142 14.03 -6.37 -2.53
CA LEU A 142 13.42 -7.53 -1.90
C LEU A 142 12.23 -7.97 -2.74
N ALA A 143 12.12 -9.26 -2.99
CA ALA A 143 11.05 -9.82 -3.78
C ALA A 143 10.49 -11.08 -3.14
N GLN A 144 9.17 -11.19 -3.13
CA GLN A 144 8.46 -12.34 -2.59
C GLN A 144 7.21 -12.60 -3.42
N THR A 145 6.87 -13.86 -3.62
CA THR A 145 5.71 -14.25 -4.43
C THR A 145 4.68 -14.92 -3.56
N TYR A 146 3.42 -14.58 -3.75
CA TYR A 146 2.27 -15.11 -3.04
C TYR A 146 1.34 -15.82 -4.02
N ILE A 147 0.48 -16.69 -3.49
CA ILE A 147 -0.55 -17.42 -4.21
C ILE A 147 -1.87 -16.76 -3.90
N PHE A 148 -2.64 -16.45 -4.94
CA PHE A 148 -3.99 -15.96 -4.82
C PHE A 148 -4.97 -17.01 -5.35
N PRO A 149 -5.99 -17.43 -4.59
CA PRO A 149 -6.80 -18.60 -4.93
C PRO A 149 -7.84 -18.34 -6.03
N GLN A 150 -8.08 -17.08 -6.40
CA GLN A 150 -9.04 -16.72 -7.45
C GLN A 150 -8.35 -16.04 -8.65
N GLY A 151 -9.10 -15.84 -9.74
CA GLY A 151 -8.66 -14.96 -10.82
C GLY A 151 -8.71 -13.50 -10.40
N ILE A 152 -8.00 -12.65 -11.15
CA ILE A 152 -7.99 -11.19 -10.94
C ILE A 152 -8.41 -10.53 -12.25
N SER A 153 -9.31 -9.54 -12.16
CA SER A 153 -9.78 -8.74 -13.30
C SER A 153 -9.16 -7.34 -13.34
N ALA A 154 -8.92 -6.72 -12.18
CA ALA A 154 -8.23 -5.45 -12.05
C ALA A 154 -7.58 -5.33 -10.68
N ILE A 155 -6.47 -4.58 -10.59
CA ILE A 155 -5.81 -4.24 -9.33
C ILE A 155 -5.61 -2.73 -9.28
N SER A 156 -5.79 -2.13 -8.10
CA SER A 156 -5.47 -0.73 -7.84
C SER A 156 -5.04 -0.55 -6.39
N THR A 157 -4.65 0.66 -6.01
CA THR A 157 -4.27 1.01 -4.64
C THR A 157 -5.09 2.17 -4.12
N THR A 158 -5.31 2.24 -2.82
CA THR A 158 -5.96 3.39 -2.18
C THR A 158 -5.05 4.60 -2.15
N GLN A 159 -5.63 5.79 -2.32
CA GLN A 159 -4.92 7.07 -2.29
C GLN A 159 -5.57 8.03 -1.30
N THR A 160 -4.74 8.70 -0.51
CA THR A 160 -5.14 9.71 0.48
C THR A 160 -4.36 11.00 0.30
N MET A 161 -4.73 12.06 1.02
CA MET A 161 -4.21 13.41 0.82
C MET A 161 -2.71 13.54 1.12
N GLN A 162 -2.24 12.85 2.16
CA GLN A 162 -0.87 12.91 2.65
C GLN A 162 -0.14 11.56 2.63
N GLY A 163 -0.86 10.45 2.40
CA GLY A 163 -0.26 9.11 2.44
C GLY A 163 0.21 8.71 3.85
N LEU A 164 -0.51 9.17 4.87
CA LEU A 164 -0.32 8.81 6.28
C LEU A 164 -0.95 7.46 6.61
N THR A 165 -2.17 7.22 6.11
CA THR A 165 -2.87 5.94 6.32
C THR A 165 -2.11 4.80 5.60
N SER A 166 -2.17 3.58 6.15
CA SER A 166 -1.60 2.42 5.46
C SER A 166 -2.33 2.20 4.15
N ARG A 167 -1.62 2.04 3.03
CA ARG A 167 -2.28 1.77 1.75
C ARG A 167 -2.79 0.34 1.69
N SER A 168 -3.99 0.16 1.16
CA SER A 168 -4.54 -1.14 0.80
C SER A 168 -4.55 -1.32 -0.71
N ILE A 169 -4.58 -2.59 -1.11
CA ILE A 169 -4.62 -3.03 -2.49
C ILE A 169 -6.05 -3.49 -2.77
N LEU A 170 -6.65 -2.92 -3.80
CA LEU A 170 -7.98 -3.22 -4.25
C LEU A 170 -7.88 -4.24 -5.38
N ILE A 171 -8.55 -5.39 -5.22
CA ILE A 171 -8.53 -6.48 -6.18
C ILE A 171 -9.97 -6.71 -6.64
N ALA A 172 -10.24 -6.54 -7.93
CA ALA A 172 -11.52 -6.93 -8.52
C ALA A 172 -11.45 -8.39 -8.97
N LEU A 173 -12.38 -9.19 -8.49
CA LEU A 173 -12.48 -10.60 -8.83
C LEU A 173 -13.42 -10.79 -10.03
N PRO A 174 -13.21 -11.83 -10.86
CA PRO A 174 -14.12 -12.16 -11.97
C PRO A 174 -15.57 -12.47 -11.52
N SER A 175 -15.75 -12.88 -10.27
CA SER A 175 -17.06 -13.10 -9.63
C SER A 175 -17.84 -11.81 -9.38
N GLY A 176 -17.19 -10.65 -9.54
CA GLY A 176 -17.77 -9.33 -9.29
C GLY A 176 -17.57 -8.83 -7.86
N GLY A 177 -16.91 -9.58 -6.98
CA GLY A 177 -16.45 -9.11 -5.68
C GLY A 177 -15.27 -8.15 -5.80
N ILE A 178 -15.23 -7.11 -4.97
CA ILE A 178 -14.12 -6.17 -4.88
C ILE A 178 -13.52 -6.32 -3.49
N LEU A 179 -12.31 -6.88 -3.45
CA LEU A 179 -11.59 -7.20 -2.22
C LEU A 179 -10.66 -6.05 -1.85
N GLU A 180 -10.69 -5.62 -0.59
CA GLU A 180 -9.66 -4.77 -0.01
C GLU A 180 -8.65 -5.64 0.77
N MET A 181 -7.38 -5.60 0.35
CA MET A 181 -6.31 -6.32 1.03
C MET A 181 -5.31 -5.35 1.63
N SER A 182 -5.03 -5.49 2.92
CA SER A 182 -3.98 -4.70 3.58
C SER A 182 -2.60 -5.01 3.00
N ARG A 183 -1.79 -3.97 2.80
CA ARG A 183 -0.39 -4.10 2.35
C ARG A 183 0.47 -4.97 3.27
N ARG A 184 0.09 -5.14 4.54
CA ARG A 184 0.81 -5.99 5.50
C ARG A 184 0.85 -7.47 5.08
N PHE A 185 -0.14 -7.93 4.32
CA PHE A 185 -0.13 -9.30 3.78
C PHE A 185 0.80 -9.45 2.58
N LEU A 186 0.90 -8.40 1.76
CA LEU A 186 1.72 -8.35 0.55
C LEU A 186 3.04 -7.64 0.83
N ASP A 187 3.83 -8.15 1.79
CA ASP A 187 5.12 -7.61 2.22
C ASP A 187 6.27 -8.56 1.83
N ALA A 188 7.31 -8.05 1.16
CA ALA A 188 8.42 -8.87 0.67
C ALA A 188 9.41 -9.29 1.78
N ARG A 189 9.26 -8.74 2.99
CA ARG A 189 10.11 -9.00 4.16
C ARG A 189 9.53 -10.08 5.08
N ARG A 190 8.40 -10.69 4.74
CA ARG A 190 7.78 -11.71 5.62
C ARG A 190 8.71 -12.91 5.71
N PRO A 191 9.24 -13.25 6.91
CA PRO A 191 10.21 -14.32 7.03
C PRO A 191 9.51 -15.67 7.12
N LEU A 192 10.18 -16.73 6.68
CA LEU A 192 9.72 -18.11 6.89
C LEU A 192 9.73 -18.47 8.39
N GLU A 193 10.74 -18.00 9.12
CA GLU A 193 10.92 -18.24 10.55
C GLU A 193 10.94 -16.91 11.33
N MET A 194 10.15 -16.83 12.39
CA MET A 194 9.98 -15.59 13.16
C MET A 194 11.01 -15.44 14.27
N LEU A 195 12.06 -14.67 13.99
CA LEU A 195 13.02 -14.14 14.98
C LEU A 195 12.40 -13.07 15.90
N PRO A 196 13.02 -12.78 17.07
CA PRO A 196 12.55 -11.74 18.00
C PRO A 196 12.42 -10.36 17.36
N GLU A 197 13.39 -9.93 16.55
CA GLU A 197 13.39 -8.63 15.86
C GLU A 197 12.18 -8.48 14.93
N HIS A 198 11.82 -9.54 14.20
CA HIS A 198 10.64 -9.55 13.33
C HIS A 198 9.33 -9.43 14.12
N ARG A 199 9.30 -9.91 15.37
CA ARG A 199 8.12 -9.78 16.24
C ARG A 199 7.98 -8.36 16.78
N GLU A 200 9.10 -7.70 17.07
CA GLU A 200 9.10 -6.28 17.46
C GLU A 200 8.58 -5.37 16.33
N GLU A 201 8.88 -5.69 15.08
CA GLU A 201 8.29 -5.04 13.90
C GLU A 201 6.82 -5.44 13.62
N MET A 202 6.26 -6.38 14.37
CA MET A 202 4.93 -6.95 14.15
C MET A 202 4.75 -7.50 12.73
N LEU A 203 5.79 -8.15 12.21
CA LEU A 203 5.74 -8.86 10.93
C LEU A 203 4.90 -10.13 11.05
N ILE A 204 4.23 -10.46 9.95
CA ILE A 204 3.46 -11.69 9.83
C ILE A 204 4.39 -12.73 9.18
N PRO A 205 4.51 -13.96 9.72
CA PRO A 205 5.31 -15.01 9.08
C PRO A 205 4.84 -15.24 7.65
N TYR A 206 5.74 -15.59 6.75
CA TYR A 206 5.40 -15.85 5.37
C TYR A 206 4.52 -17.08 5.26
N ILE A 207 3.32 -16.84 4.73
CA ILE A 207 2.37 -17.87 4.32
C ILE A 207 2.12 -17.58 2.84
N PRO A 208 2.44 -18.51 1.93
CA PRO A 208 2.37 -18.25 0.50
C PRO A 208 0.93 -18.01 0.05
N GLU A 209 -0.03 -18.71 0.63
CA GLU A 209 -1.46 -18.52 0.33
C GLU A 209 -1.99 -17.28 1.05
N LEU A 210 -2.59 -16.36 0.27
CA LEU A 210 -3.21 -15.16 0.83
C LEU A 210 -4.63 -15.48 1.30
N PRO A 211 -4.90 -15.39 2.62
CA PRO A 211 -6.25 -15.51 3.11
C PRO A 211 -7.05 -14.24 2.76
N PHE A 212 -8.32 -14.41 2.46
CA PHE A 212 -9.30 -13.33 2.51
C PHE A 212 -10.61 -13.87 3.07
N ALA A 213 -11.29 -13.03 3.84
CA ALA A 213 -12.62 -13.29 4.34
C ALA A 213 -13.67 -12.65 3.43
N THR A 214 -14.93 -13.05 3.60
CA THR A 214 -16.05 -12.37 2.92
C THR A 214 -16.27 -10.95 3.45
N GLU A 215 -15.77 -10.65 4.65
CA GLU A 215 -15.84 -9.32 5.27
C GLU A 215 -14.91 -8.31 4.60
N ASP A 216 -13.88 -8.78 3.90
CA ASP A 216 -12.93 -7.93 3.18
C ASP A 216 -13.50 -7.41 1.85
N PHE A 217 -14.70 -7.85 1.44
CA PHE A 217 -15.37 -7.35 0.24
C PHE A 217 -16.05 -6.00 0.49
N ILE A 218 -15.55 -4.96 -0.17
CA ILE A 218 -16.07 -3.58 0.00
C ILE A 218 -17.44 -3.37 -0.64
N ASN A 219 -17.83 -4.26 -1.55
CA ASN A 219 -19.07 -4.16 -2.30
C ASN A 219 -20.18 -5.09 -1.79
N TYR A 220 -19.97 -5.81 -0.68
CA TYR A 220 -20.97 -6.66 -0.03
C TYR A 220 -21.81 -7.47 -1.05
N ASN A 221 -23.12 -7.22 -1.13
CA ASN A 221 -24.06 -7.92 -2.02
C ASN A 221 -24.25 -7.24 -3.39
N GLN A 222 -23.45 -6.21 -3.71
CA GLN A 222 -23.50 -5.47 -4.98
C GLN A 222 -22.36 -5.91 -5.89
N THR A 223 -22.58 -6.98 -6.64
CA THR A 223 -21.57 -7.49 -7.58
C THR A 223 -21.35 -6.53 -8.74
N ALA A 224 -20.08 -6.24 -9.07
CA ALA A 224 -19.71 -5.40 -10.19
C ALA A 224 -19.07 -6.27 -11.29
N MET A 225 -19.80 -6.53 -12.37
CA MET A 225 -19.34 -7.49 -13.38
C MET A 225 -18.37 -6.85 -14.39
N ARG A 226 -17.40 -7.66 -14.85
CA ARG A 226 -16.41 -7.30 -15.88
C ARG A 226 -15.73 -5.95 -15.59
N VAL A 227 -15.24 -5.80 -14.37
CA VAL A 227 -14.45 -4.63 -13.96
C VAL A 227 -13.27 -4.46 -14.91
N ARG A 228 -13.14 -3.27 -15.51
CA ARG A 228 -12.00 -2.92 -16.37
C ARG A 228 -10.92 -2.22 -15.57
N GLU A 229 -11.32 -1.34 -14.66
CA GLU A 229 -10.38 -0.54 -13.89
C GLU A 229 -11.00 -0.07 -12.57
N ILE A 230 -10.14 0.15 -11.58
CA ILE A 230 -10.48 0.71 -10.28
C ILE A 230 -9.68 2.00 -10.11
N ARG A 231 -10.38 3.11 -9.90
CA ARG A 231 -9.77 4.41 -9.62
C ARG A 231 -9.99 4.77 -8.16
N SER A 232 -8.93 5.19 -7.50
CA SER A 232 -8.98 5.76 -6.16
C SER A 232 -8.71 7.27 -6.22
N ALA A 233 -9.35 8.00 -5.33
CA ALA A 233 -9.13 9.44 -5.16
C ALA A 233 -9.19 9.80 -3.66
N PRO A 234 -8.42 10.79 -3.22
CA PRO A 234 -8.51 11.27 -1.84
C PRO A 234 -9.87 11.93 -1.56
N SER A 235 -10.43 11.70 -0.37
CA SER A 235 -11.76 12.19 0.02
C SER A 235 -11.77 13.58 0.69
N GLY A 236 -10.58 14.10 1.03
CA GLY A 236 -10.39 15.29 1.87
C GLY A 236 -10.08 14.96 3.33
N LEU A 237 -10.50 13.78 3.79
CA LEU A 237 -10.08 13.18 5.07
C LEU A 237 -8.92 12.22 4.82
N GLU A 238 -7.99 12.13 5.76
CA GLU A 238 -6.79 11.30 5.59
C GLU A 238 -7.08 9.83 5.86
N SER A 239 -8.07 9.53 6.71
CA SER A 239 -8.44 8.16 7.02
C SER A 239 -9.27 7.49 5.93
N SER A 240 -9.67 8.21 4.87
CA SER A 240 -10.60 7.67 3.88
C SER A 240 -10.28 8.01 2.43
N SER A 241 -10.48 7.02 1.56
CA SER A 241 -10.27 7.08 0.12
C SER A 241 -11.58 6.81 -0.63
N LEU A 242 -11.84 7.56 -1.68
CA LEU A 242 -12.97 7.34 -2.58
C LEU A 242 -12.56 6.33 -3.64
N ILE A 243 -13.39 5.32 -3.85
CA ILE A 243 -13.14 4.26 -4.83
C ILE A 243 -14.26 4.30 -5.86
N PHE A 244 -13.87 4.40 -7.12
CA PHE A 244 -14.75 4.30 -8.27
C PHE A 244 -14.32 3.11 -9.13
N VAL A 245 -15.20 2.13 -9.24
CA VAL A 245 -14.99 0.92 -10.03
C VAL A 245 -15.87 1.00 -11.26
N PHE A 246 -15.28 0.80 -12.44
CA PHE A 246 -16.02 0.84 -13.69
C PHE A 246 -15.67 -0.34 -14.60
N GLY A 247 -16.70 -0.84 -15.27
CA GLY A 247 -16.61 -1.99 -16.16
C GLY A 247 -17.87 -2.10 -17.02
N LEU A 248 -18.60 -3.20 -16.88
CA LEU A 248 -19.99 -3.27 -17.34
C LEU A 248 -20.88 -2.44 -16.42
N ASP A 249 -20.69 -2.62 -15.12
CA ASP A 249 -21.39 -1.90 -14.06
C ASP A 249 -20.51 -0.78 -13.49
N LEU A 250 -21.15 0.20 -12.85
CA LEU A 250 -20.50 1.29 -12.14
C LEU A 250 -20.75 1.14 -10.65
N PHE A 251 -19.69 1.16 -9.85
CA PHE A 251 -19.78 1.06 -8.40
C PHE A 251 -18.91 2.13 -7.75
N TYR A 252 -19.45 2.75 -6.71
CA TYR A 252 -18.77 3.81 -5.97
C TYR A 252 -18.91 3.56 -4.48
N THR A 253 -17.80 3.66 -3.75
CA THR A 253 -17.80 3.56 -2.29
C THR A 253 -16.65 4.36 -1.70
N ARG A 254 -16.67 4.51 -0.37
CA ARG A 254 -15.55 5.05 0.41
C ARG A 254 -14.97 3.93 1.23
N VAL A 255 -13.64 3.88 1.31
CA VAL A 255 -12.89 2.88 2.07
C VAL A 255 -11.97 3.57 3.06
N MET A 256 -11.73 2.90 4.19
CA MET A 256 -10.94 3.39 5.32
C MET A 256 -9.86 2.36 5.69
N PRO A 257 -8.70 2.35 5.00
CA PRO A 257 -7.72 1.26 5.10
C PRO A 257 -7.14 0.99 6.49
N SER A 258 -7.08 2.03 7.34
CA SER A 258 -6.61 1.95 8.73
C SER A 258 -7.73 2.25 9.74
N GLY A 259 -9.00 2.21 9.31
CA GLY A 259 -10.15 2.68 10.07
C GLY A 259 -10.27 4.21 10.13
N THR A 260 -11.27 4.70 10.85
CA THR A 260 -11.55 6.13 11.03
C THR A 260 -10.80 6.68 12.24
N PHE A 261 -9.69 7.37 12.01
CA PHE A 261 -8.90 8.01 13.07
C PHE A 261 -9.06 9.54 13.11
N ASP A 262 -9.61 10.15 12.06
CA ASP A 262 -9.87 11.59 11.96
C ASP A 262 -11.37 11.95 12.11
N ILE A 263 -12.21 10.94 12.35
CA ILE A 263 -13.65 11.09 12.61
C ILE A 263 -13.96 10.43 13.95
N LEU A 264 -14.85 11.06 14.73
CA LEU A 264 -15.39 10.49 15.95
C LEU A 264 -16.28 9.29 15.59
N LYS A 265 -16.21 8.20 16.35
CA LYS A 265 -17.01 7.02 16.04
C LYS A 265 -18.50 7.32 16.03
N ASP A 266 -19.24 6.66 15.14
CA ASP A 266 -20.70 6.80 15.05
C ASP A 266 -21.41 6.29 16.30
N ASP A 267 -20.82 5.31 17.01
CA ASP A 267 -21.33 4.69 18.24
C ASP A 267 -20.88 5.40 19.53
N PHE A 268 -20.36 6.63 19.42
CA PHE A 268 -19.85 7.36 20.58
C PHE A 268 -20.96 7.73 21.58
N ASP A 269 -20.81 7.30 22.84
CA ASP A 269 -21.79 7.57 23.90
C ASP A 269 -21.66 8.98 24.48
N TYR A 270 -22.26 9.94 23.80
CA TYR A 270 -22.32 11.33 24.25
C TYR A 270 -23.08 11.47 25.59
N ALA A 271 -24.08 10.64 25.84
CA ALA A 271 -24.91 10.72 27.04
C ALA A 271 -24.12 10.35 28.29
N PHE A 272 -23.30 9.29 28.21
CA PHE A 272 -22.42 8.87 29.29
C PHE A 272 -21.43 9.97 29.69
N ILE A 273 -20.73 10.58 28.74
CA ILE A 273 -19.75 11.64 29.03
C ILE A 273 -20.43 12.86 29.64
N PHE A 274 -21.59 13.24 29.10
CA PHE A 274 -22.36 14.35 29.64
C PHE A 274 -22.77 14.09 31.11
N LEU A 275 -23.29 12.89 31.41
CA LEU A 275 -23.69 12.52 32.77
C LEU A 275 -22.49 12.55 33.72
N VAL A 276 -21.35 11.99 33.33
CA VAL A 276 -20.12 12.00 34.15
C VAL A 276 -19.64 13.43 34.41
N MET A 277 -19.68 14.32 33.41
CA MET A 277 -19.34 15.75 33.57
C MET A 277 -20.27 16.45 34.57
N VAL A 278 -21.58 16.25 34.47
CA VAL A 278 -22.56 16.81 35.40
C VAL A 278 -22.34 16.25 36.81
N PHE A 279 -22.10 14.95 36.93
CA PHE A 279 -21.83 14.31 38.22
C PHE A 279 -20.57 14.88 38.89
N LEU A 280 -19.47 14.99 38.16
CA LEU A 280 -18.20 15.51 38.69
C LEU A 280 -18.29 16.99 39.07
N THR A 281 -19.02 17.81 38.32
CA THR A 281 -19.21 19.23 38.65
C THR A 281 -20.05 19.41 39.92
N VAL A 282 -21.15 18.66 40.06
CA VAL A 282 -21.98 18.67 41.27
C VAL A 282 -21.19 18.15 42.48
N ALA A 283 -20.49 17.03 42.33
CA ALA A 283 -19.65 16.46 43.38
C ALA A 283 -18.55 17.44 43.84
N SER A 284 -17.89 18.12 42.90
CA SER A 284 -16.87 19.13 43.20
C SER A 284 -17.45 20.32 43.98
N TYR A 285 -18.65 20.79 43.61
CA TYR A 285 -19.32 21.87 44.34
C TYR A 285 -19.66 21.47 45.79
N ILE A 286 -20.16 20.26 45.97
CA ILE A 286 -20.47 19.70 47.30
C ILE A 286 -19.18 19.57 48.13
N CYS A 287 -18.13 18.97 47.57
CA CYS A 287 -16.83 18.83 48.24
C CYS A 287 -16.22 20.19 48.62
N LYS A 288 -16.30 21.20 47.74
CA LYS A 288 -15.85 22.57 48.04
C LYS A 288 -16.59 23.16 49.24
N ARG A 289 -17.91 22.96 49.30
CA ARG A 289 -18.74 23.45 50.41
C ARG A 289 -18.38 22.77 51.72
N ILE A 290 -18.21 21.45 51.71
CA ILE A 290 -17.79 20.66 52.88
C ILE A 290 -16.40 21.08 53.34
N SER A 291 -15.44 21.19 52.42
CA SER A 291 -14.06 21.59 52.71
C SER A 291 -14.00 22.99 53.33
N ARG A 292 -14.73 23.97 52.78
CA ARG A 292 -14.81 25.34 53.34
C ARG A 292 -15.39 25.33 54.76
N HIS A 293 -16.38 24.49 55.02
CA HIS A 293 -16.95 24.38 56.36
C HIS A 293 -15.94 23.79 57.36
N GLN A 294 -15.26 22.71 56.98
CA GLN A 294 -14.23 22.07 57.82
C GLN A 294 -13.02 22.97 58.05
N SER A 295 -12.58 23.73 57.04
CA SER A 295 -11.45 24.66 57.18
C SER A 295 -11.77 25.82 58.12
N ILE A 296 -13.02 26.32 58.10
CA ILE A 296 -13.47 27.34 59.04
C ILE A 296 -13.50 26.76 60.45
N GLN A 297 -14.09 25.58 60.65
CA GLN A 297 -14.10 24.95 61.99
C GLN A 297 -12.70 24.78 62.58
N LYS A 298 -11.74 24.28 61.80
CA LYS A 298 -10.34 24.13 62.24
C LYS A 298 -9.62 25.46 62.50
N ALA A 299 -10.02 26.55 61.85
CA ALA A 299 -9.42 27.86 62.06
C ALA A 299 -9.99 28.59 63.28
N TRP A 300 -11.11 28.11 63.81
CA TRP A 300 -11.78 28.64 65.00
C TRP A 300 -11.53 27.80 66.26
N GLU A 301 -10.84 26.66 66.11
CA GLU A 301 -10.12 25.95 67.18
C GLU A 301 -8.75 26.59 67.39
#